data_AF-A0A151TIW0-F1
#
_entry.id   AF-A0A151TIW0-F1
#
_cell.length_a   1.000
_cell.length_b   1.000
_cell.length_c   1.000
_cell.angle_alpha   90.00
_cell.angle_beta   90.00
_cell.angle_gamma   90.00
#
_symmetry.space_group_name_H-M   'P 1'
#
loop_
_entity.id
_entity.type
_entity.pdbx_description
1 polymer ?
#
loop_
_entity_poly.entity_id
_entity_poly.type
_entity_poly.pdbx_seq_one_letter_code
_entity_poly.pdbx_strand_id
1 'polypeptide(L)'
;DIGPLIPGPAGLVQSAMKNRQFENPLPTQQFLSDLNEAAMMVFNTNLWRYAIHYVKSRELLEVTTLININHNLERVPTVVAFVESMSPTGRWNYTINLKDPTATIGASLHYKVKQHQQYGEDIVVGCVLVLKQVIFVV
;
A
#
# COMPACT_ATOMS: atom_id res chain seq x y z
N ASP A 1 12.98 -24.18 -13.27
CA ASP A 1 12.04 -23.47 -12.40
C ASP A 1 12.83 -22.62 -11.42
N ILE A 2 12.89 -21.31 -11.65
CA ILE A 2 13.67 -20.38 -10.80
C ILE A 2 12.69 -19.89 -9.74
N GLY A 3 12.99 -20.19 -8.47
CA GLY A 3 12.10 -20.12 -7.31
C GLY A 3 11.32 -18.81 -7.08
N PRO A 4 10.61 -18.72 -5.93
CA PRO A 4 9.70 -17.63 -5.62
C PRO A 4 10.34 -16.25 -5.84
N LEU A 5 9.53 -15.27 -6.26
CA LEU A 5 10.02 -13.90 -6.46
C LEU A 5 10.58 -13.35 -5.15
N ILE A 6 11.83 -12.91 -5.18
CA ILE A 6 12.47 -12.30 -4.02
C ILE A 6 11.73 -10.99 -3.72
N PRO A 7 11.33 -10.70 -2.48
CA PRO A 7 10.68 -9.43 -2.16
C PRO A 7 11.65 -8.25 -2.26
N GLY A 8 11.12 -7.06 -2.60
CA GLY A 8 11.88 -5.81 -2.60
C GLY A 8 12.76 -5.59 -3.84
N PRO A 9 13.83 -4.78 -3.73
CA PRO A 9 14.67 -4.38 -4.87
C PRO A 9 15.32 -5.55 -5.62
N ALA A 10 15.69 -6.62 -4.91
CA ALA A 10 16.24 -7.84 -5.51
C ALA A 10 15.20 -8.55 -6.40
N GLY A 11 13.91 -8.49 -6.04
CA GLY A 11 12.80 -8.97 -6.85
C GLY A 11 12.60 -8.24 -8.15
N LEU A 12 12.83 -6.92 -8.16
CA LEU A 12 12.80 -6.12 -9.37
C LEU A 12 13.89 -6.54 -10.34
N VAL A 13 15.11 -6.76 -9.82
CA VAL A 13 16.23 -7.30 -10.61
C VAL A 13 15.90 -8.69 -11.16
N GLN A 14 15.36 -9.58 -10.32
CA GLN A 14 14.94 -10.92 -10.73
C GLN A 14 13.85 -10.87 -11.82
N SER A 15 12.87 -9.96 -11.69
CA SER A 15 11.80 -9.76 -12.68
C SER A 15 12.36 -9.25 -14.01
N ALA A 16 13.27 -8.29 -13.97
CA ALA A 16 13.96 -7.80 -15.16
C ALA A 16 14.83 -8.89 -15.83
N MET A 17 15.49 -9.75 -15.03
CA MET A 17 16.22 -10.91 -15.55
C MET A 17 15.29 -11.92 -16.22
N LYS A 18 14.11 -12.18 -15.64
CA LYS A 18 13.07 -13.04 -16.26
C LYS A 18 12.55 -12.42 -17.56
N ASN A 19 12.28 -11.11 -17.60
CA ASN A 19 11.85 -10.42 -18.81
C ASN A 19 12.83 -10.63 -19.98
N ARG A 20 14.15 -10.63 -19.72
CA ARG A 20 15.19 -10.88 -20.75
C ARG A 20 15.19 -12.30 -21.32
N GLN A 21 14.53 -13.26 -20.69
CA GLN A 21 14.46 -14.65 -21.14
C GLN A 21 13.26 -14.92 -22.06
N PHE A 22 12.34 -13.97 -22.23
CA PHE A 22 11.22 -14.08 -23.16
C PHE A 22 11.68 -13.88 -24.62
N GLU A 23 10.92 -14.44 -25.58
CA GLU A 23 11.25 -14.34 -27.01
C GLU A 23 11.30 -12.89 -27.53
N ASN A 24 10.50 -11.99 -26.95
CA ASN A 24 10.47 -10.56 -27.27
C ASN A 24 10.57 -9.72 -25.99
N PRO A 25 11.78 -9.55 -25.42
CA PRO A 25 11.96 -8.87 -24.15
C PRO A 25 11.79 -7.36 -24.30
N LEU A 26 11.08 -6.73 -23.35
CA LEU A 26 11.05 -5.27 -23.26
C LEU A 26 12.42 -4.75 -22.83
N PRO A 27 12.87 -3.57 -23.31
CA PRO A 27 14.02 -2.87 -22.75
C PRO A 27 13.86 -2.73 -21.23
N THR A 28 14.92 -2.95 -20.45
CA THR A 28 14.83 -2.98 -18.97
C THR A 28 14.21 -1.70 -18.41
N GLN A 29 14.53 -0.53 -18.97
CA GLN A 29 13.94 0.74 -18.53
C GLN A 29 12.44 0.81 -18.80
N GLN A 30 12.00 0.37 -19.98
CA GLN A 30 10.58 0.31 -20.32
C GLN A 30 9.83 -0.68 -19.42
N PHE A 31 10.37 -1.88 -19.24
CA PHE A 31 9.77 -2.87 -18.34
C PHE A 31 9.59 -2.34 -16.90
N LEU A 32 10.60 -1.65 -16.35
CA LEU A 32 10.51 -1.06 -15.01
C LEU A 32 9.53 0.12 -14.97
N SER A 33 9.47 0.92 -16.04
CA SER A 33 8.49 2.00 -16.19
C SER A 33 7.07 1.44 -16.20
N ASP A 34 6.80 0.43 -17.01
CA ASP A 34 5.48 -0.22 -17.13
C ASP A 34 5.08 -0.85 -15.79
N LEU A 35 6.03 -1.46 -15.06
CA LEU A 35 5.79 -2.01 -13.73
C LEU A 35 5.41 -0.91 -12.72
N ASN A 36 6.11 0.22 -12.75
CA ASN A 36 5.82 1.36 -11.89
C ASN A 36 4.48 2.01 -12.25
N GLU A 37 4.18 2.15 -13.54
CA GLU A 37 2.91 2.66 -14.03
C GLU A 37 1.75 1.77 -13.58
N ALA A 38 1.88 0.45 -13.76
CA ALA A 38 0.92 -0.53 -13.25
C ALA A 38 0.74 -0.43 -11.72
N ALA A 39 1.83 -0.20 -10.98
CA ALA A 39 1.77 0.00 -9.53
C ALA A 39 1.07 1.32 -9.13
N MET A 40 1.12 2.35 -9.98
CA MET A 40 0.43 3.64 -9.77
C MET A 40 -1.03 3.62 -10.26
N MET A 41 -1.42 2.70 -11.15
CA MET A 41 -2.80 2.57 -11.65
C MET A 41 -3.83 2.43 -10.53
N VAL A 42 -3.44 1.89 -9.38
CA VAL A 42 -4.30 1.78 -8.19
C VAL A 42 -4.89 3.13 -7.75
N PHE A 43 -4.15 4.23 -7.93
CA PHE A 43 -4.59 5.58 -7.58
C PHE A 43 -5.56 6.19 -8.60
N ASN A 44 -5.77 5.52 -9.73
CA ASN A 44 -6.80 5.86 -10.72
C ASN A 44 -8.10 5.07 -10.53
N THR A 45 -8.15 4.13 -9.59
CA THR A 45 -9.34 3.30 -9.34
C THR A 45 -10.48 4.11 -8.72
N ASN A 46 -11.71 3.61 -8.91
CA ASN A 46 -12.90 4.19 -8.29
C ASN A 46 -12.83 4.17 -6.76
N LEU A 47 -12.22 3.14 -6.17
CA LEU A 47 -12.03 3.04 -4.71
C LEU A 47 -11.17 4.19 -4.18
N TRP A 48 -10.02 4.45 -4.81
CA TRP A 48 -9.16 5.56 -4.43
C TRP A 48 -9.86 6.92 -4.61
N ARG A 49 -10.45 7.14 -5.79
CA ARG A 49 -11.18 8.38 -6.10
C ARG A 49 -12.32 8.63 -5.12
N TYR A 50 -13.06 7.58 -4.76
CA TYR A 50 -14.12 7.64 -3.77
C TYR A 50 -13.59 8.01 -2.39
N ALA A 51 -12.49 7.41 -1.93
CA ALA A 51 -11.89 7.73 -0.64
C ALA A 51 -11.44 9.21 -0.56
N ILE A 52 -10.81 9.71 -1.63
CA ILE A 52 -10.42 11.13 -1.72
C ILE A 52 -11.64 12.05 -1.73
N HIS A 53 -12.69 11.70 -2.50
CA HIS A 53 -13.94 12.46 -2.51
C HIS A 53 -14.62 12.43 -1.14
N TYR A 54 -14.65 11.28 -0.47
CA TYR A 54 -15.21 11.11 0.87
C TYR A 54 -14.53 12.04 1.87
N VAL A 55 -13.20 12.08 1.91
CA VAL A 55 -12.43 12.98 2.78
C VAL A 55 -12.80 14.45 2.51
N LYS A 56 -12.79 14.87 1.24
CA LYS A 56 -13.15 16.24 0.85
C LYS A 56 -14.57 16.61 1.26
N SER A 57 -15.54 15.70 1.03
CA SER A 57 -16.96 15.94 1.34
C SER A 57 -17.27 16.01 2.84
N ARG A 58 -16.39 15.46 3.67
CA ARG A 58 -16.54 15.40 5.13
C ARG A 58 -15.73 16.47 5.86
N GLU A 59 -15.07 17.37 5.13
CA GLU A 59 -14.16 18.39 5.66
C GLU A 59 -13.11 17.78 6.62
N LEU A 60 -12.69 16.54 6.35
CA LEU A 60 -11.60 15.94 7.10
C LEU A 60 -10.34 16.72 6.72
N LEU A 61 -9.64 17.22 7.75
CA LEU A 61 -8.39 17.99 7.67
C LEU A 61 -7.42 17.41 6.61
N GLU A 62 -6.51 18.27 6.13
CA GLU A 62 -5.54 17.96 5.08
C GLU A 62 -5.03 16.51 5.15
N VAL A 63 -5.27 15.76 4.08
CA VAL A 63 -4.77 14.39 3.94
C VAL A 63 -3.26 14.44 3.98
N THR A 64 -2.69 13.92 5.05
CA THR A 64 -1.24 13.84 5.20
C THR A 64 -0.73 12.68 4.36
N THR A 65 0.19 12.97 3.45
CA THR A 65 0.86 11.96 2.63
C THR A 65 1.79 11.12 3.48
N LEU A 66 1.96 9.85 3.13
CA LEU A 66 2.76 8.90 3.91
C LEU A 66 4.21 9.35 4.08
N ILE A 67 4.83 9.97 3.07
CA ILE A 67 6.20 10.50 3.16
C ILE A 67 6.36 11.63 4.18
N ASN A 68 5.26 12.32 4.52
CA ASN A 68 5.25 13.47 5.43
C ASN A 68 4.84 13.08 6.87
N ILE A 69 4.56 11.79 7.12
CA ILE A 69 4.26 11.34 8.48
C ILE A 69 5.57 11.39 9.29
N ASN A 70 5.64 12.35 10.21
CA ASN A 70 6.83 12.55 11.03
C ASN A 70 6.95 11.50 12.15
N HIS A 71 8.15 11.35 12.69
CA HIS A 71 8.45 10.42 13.80
C HIS A 71 8.27 11.06 15.19
N ASN A 72 7.65 12.24 15.28
CA ASN A 72 7.63 13.02 16.52
C ASN A 72 6.47 12.63 17.46
N LEU A 73 5.84 11.47 17.24
CA LEU A 73 4.65 10.97 17.97
C LEU A 73 3.42 11.88 17.88
N GLU A 74 3.46 12.93 17.07
CA GLU A 74 2.30 13.78 16.81
C GLU A 74 1.29 13.04 15.94
N ARG A 75 0.01 13.13 16.33
CA ARG A 75 -1.07 12.53 15.57
C ARG A 75 -1.30 13.33 14.30
N VAL A 76 -1.07 12.71 13.15
CA VAL A 76 -1.51 13.28 11.88
C VAL A 76 -3.02 13.08 11.72
N PRO A 77 -3.76 14.08 11.22
CA PRO A 77 -5.20 14.10 11.36
C PRO A 77 -5.90 13.08 10.49
N THR A 78 -5.50 12.93 9.22
CA THR A 78 -6.10 11.98 8.27
C THR A 78 -5.05 11.47 7.30
N VAL A 79 -5.08 10.16 7.03
CA VAL A 79 -4.25 9.47 6.04
C VAL A 79 -5.17 8.63 5.16
N VAL A 80 -4.94 8.65 3.85
CA VAL A 80 -5.60 7.75 2.90
C VAL A 80 -4.55 6.83 2.30
N ALA A 81 -4.71 5.52 2.45
CA ALA A 81 -3.72 4.57 1.99
C ALA A 81 -4.35 3.29 1.44
N PHE A 82 -3.72 2.74 0.41
CA PHE A 82 -4.03 1.46 -0.19
C PHE A 82 -3.31 0.32 0.56
N VAL A 83 -3.99 -0.81 0.76
CA VAL A 83 -3.37 -2.01 1.35
C VAL A 83 -2.69 -2.83 0.25
N GLU A 84 -1.36 -2.69 0.15
CA GLU A 84 -0.52 -3.35 -0.86
C GLU A 84 -0.28 -4.83 -0.54
N SER A 85 -0.09 -5.17 0.74
CA SER A 85 0.04 -6.54 1.18
C SER A 85 -0.45 -6.72 2.61
N MET A 86 -0.88 -7.92 2.97
CA MET A 86 -1.30 -8.28 4.32
C MET A 86 -0.90 -9.72 4.63
N SER A 87 -0.18 -9.92 5.73
CA SER A 87 0.29 -11.23 6.17
C SER A 87 -0.02 -11.43 7.66
N PRO A 88 -0.64 -12.56 8.07
CA PRO A 88 -0.88 -12.83 9.47
C PRO A 88 0.45 -13.01 10.21
N THR A 89 0.58 -12.37 11.36
CA THR A 89 1.61 -12.68 12.36
C THR A 89 0.98 -13.65 13.34
N GLY A 90 1.63 -14.78 13.65
CA GLY A 90 1.05 -15.95 14.36
C GLY A 90 0.36 -15.70 15.72
N ARG A 91 0.28 -14.46 16.19
CA ARG A 91 -0.57 -13.99 17.31
C ARG A 91 -1.85 -13.27 16.82
N TRP A 92 -2.44 -13.71 15.71
CA TRP A 92 -3.71 -13.21 15.15
C TRP A 92 -3.68 -11.79 14.57
N ASN A 93 -2.62 -11.03 14.78
CA ASN A 93 -2.41 -9.72 14.17
C ASN A 93 -1.96 -9.88 12.71
N TYR A 94 -1.92 -8.78 11.97
CA TYR A 94 -1.43 -8.78 10.59
C TYR A 94 -0.34 -7.72 10.43
N THR A 95 0.71 -8.05 9.70
CA THR A 95 1.60 -7.05 9.11
C THR A 95 0.96 -6.61 7.80
N ILE A 96 0.77 -5.31 7.63
CA ILE A 96 0.26 -4.73 6.38
C ILE A 96 1.28 -3.76 5.81
N ASN A 97 1.33 -3.65 4.48
CA ASN A 97 2.01 -2.55 3.81
C ASN A 97 0.95 -1.59 3.26
N LEU A 98 1.06 -0.34 3.67
CA LEU A 98 0.20 0.76 3.27
C LEU A 98 0.91 1.62 2.23
N LYS A 99 0.21 2.01 1.18
CA LYS A 99 0.77 2.76 0.07
C LYS A 99 -0.08 3.96 -0.32
N ASP A 100 0.56 5.08 -0.60
CA ASP A 100 -0.03 6.25 -1.23
C ASP A 100 0.85 6.67 -2.43
N PRO A 101 0.50 7.72 -3.19
CA PRO A 101 1.31 8.17 -4.32
C PRO A 101 2.75 8.59 -3.95
N THR A 102 3.06 8.77 -2.67
CA THR A 102 4.33 9.31 -2.19
C THR A 102 5.25 8.25 -1.58
N ALA A 103 4.71 7.23 -0.92
CA ALA A 103 5.50 6.19 -0.24
C ALA A 103 4.72 4.89 0.00
N THR A 104 5.48 3.84 0.34
CA THR A 104 4.97 2.62 0.98
C THR A 104 5.52 2.57 2.42
N ILE A 105 4.67 2.31 3.41
CA ILE A 105 5.05 2.12 4.81
C ILE A 105 4.54 0.77 5.33
N GLY A 106 5.32 0.14 6.21
CA GLY A 106 4.85 -1.02 6.99
C GLY A 106 4.01 -0.57 8.18
N ALA A 107 2.96 -1.34 8.50
CA ALA A 107 2.13 -1.11 9.68
C ALA A 107 1.65 -2.45 10.29
N SER A 108 1.19 -2.38 11.53
CA SER A 108 0.56 -3.51 12.22
C SER A 108 -0.95 -3.30 12.31
N LEU A 109 -1.71 -4.28 11.85
CA LEU A 109 -3.17 -4.34 12.01
C LEU A 109 -3.51 -5.28 13.15
N HIS A 110 -4.07 -4.72 14.22
CA HIS A 110 -4.52 -5.50 15.36
C HIS A 110 -5.71 -6.40 14.99
N TYR A 111 -5.73 -7.66 15.44
CA TYR A 111 -6.74 -8.64 15.04
C TYR A 111 -8.19 -8.20 15.31
N LYS A 112 -8.43 -7.46 16.40
CA LYS A 112 -9.75 -6.89 16.73
C LYS A 112 -10.29 -5.93 15.67
N VAL A 113 -9.40 -5.22 14.95
CA VAL A 113 -9.82 -4.34 13.85
C VAL A 113 -10.32 -5.20 12.68
N LYS A 114 -9.64 -6.32 12.39
CA LYS A 114 -10.06 -7.29 11.37
C LYS A 114 -11.34 -8.06 11.76
N GLN A 115 -11.64 -8.19 13.05
CA GLN A 115 -12.87 -8.80 13.57
C GLN A 115 -14.02 -7.80 13.77
N HIS A 116 -13.83 -6.52 13.43
CA HIS A 116 -14.88 -5.52 13.63
C HIS A 116 -16.09 -5.83 12.73
N GLN A 117 -17.29 -5.89 13.31
CA GLN A 117 -18.49 -6.36 12.60
C GLN A 117 -18.86 -5.51 11.37
N GLN A 118 -18.58 -4.21 11.41
CA GLN A 118 -19.00 -3.28 10.35
C GLN A 118 -18.06 -3.25 9.13
N TYR A 119 -16.78 -3.50 9.31
CA TYR A 119 -15.76 -3.22 8.27
C TYR A 119 -14.59 -4.22 8.28
N GLY A 120 -14.54 -5.13 9.26
CA GLY A 120 -13.42 -6.04 9.43
C GLY A 120 -13.25 -6.95 8.23
N GLU A 121 -14.35 -7.47 7.67
CA GLU A 121 -14.33 -8.29 6.46
C GLU A 121 -13.78 -7.54 5.25
N ASP A 122 -14.05 -6.24 5.13
CA ASP A 122 -13.62 -5.37 4.02
C ASP A 122 -12.14 -4.97 4.07
N ILE A 123 -11.44 -5.18 5.19
CA ILE A 123 -10.00 -4.90 5.30
C ILE A 123 -9.20 -6.01 4.62
N VAL A 124 -9.02 -5.93 3.31
CA VAL A 124 -8.30 -6.92 2.50
C VAL A 124 -7.20 -6.27 1.66
N VAL A 125 -6.29 -7.07 1.12
CA VAL A 125 -5.37 -6.60 0.07
C VAL A 125 -6.19 -6.03 -1.08
N GLY A 126 -5.87 -4.83 -1.54
CA GLY A 126 -6.66 -4.14 -2.56
C GLY A 126 -7.62 -3.08 -2.04
N CYS A 127 -7.89 -3.00 -0.74
CA CYS A 127 -8.78 -1.98 -0.20
C CYS A 127 -8.06 -0.63 0.03
N VAL A 128 -8.85 0.44 0.16
CA VAL A 128 -8.37 1.78 0.51
C VAL A 128 -8.90 2.13 1.90
N LEU A 129 -7.99 2.46 2.81
CA LEU A 129 -8.29 2.85 4.18
C LEU A 129 -8.23 4.37 4.32
N VAL A 130 -9.24 4.93 4.97
CA VAL A 130 -9.23 6.31 5.47
C VAL A 130 -9.02 6.24 6.98
N LEU A 131 -7.81 6.56 7.41
CA LEU A 131 -7.37 6.49 8.80
C LEU A 131 -7.40 7.90 9.41
N LYS A 132 -7.83 8.00 10.66
CA LYS A 132 -7.83 9.25 11.43
C LYS A 132 -6.92 9.11 12.64
N GLN A 133 -6.35 10.24 13.08
CA GLN A 133 -5.55 10.30 14.31
C GLN A 133 -4.38 9.29 14.31
N VAL A 134 -3.62 9.28 13.22
CA VAL A 134 -2.56 8.30 12.97
C VAL A 134 -1.29 8.71 13.70
N ILE A 135 -0.66 7.78 14.40
CA ILE A 135 0.67 7.94 15.00
C ILE A 135 1.61 6.99 14.26
N PHE A 136 2.81 7.48 13.95
CA PHE A 136 3.91 6.63 13.55
C PHE A 136 4.82 6.37 14.75
N VAL A 137 5.08 5.09 15.04
CA VAL A 137 5.96 4.66 16.12
C VAL A 137 7.15 3.95 15.48
N VAL A 138 8.37 4.41 15.81
CA VAL A 138 9.64 3.79 15.41
C VAL A 138 10.01 2.71 16.40
#